data_AF-A0A9D3RMT2-F1
#
_entry.id   AF-A0A9D3RMT2-F1
#
_cell.length_a   1.000
_cell.length_b   1.000
_cell.length_c   1.000
_cell.angle_alpha   90.00
_cell.angle_beta   90.00
_cell.angle_gamma   90.00
#
_symmetry.space_group_name_H-M   'P 1'
#
loop_
_entity.id
_entity.type
_entity.pdbx_description
1 polymer ?
#
loop_
_entity_poly.entity_id
_entity_poly.type
_entity_poly.pdbx_seq_one_letter_code
_entity_poly.pdbx_strand_id
1 'polypeptide(L)'
;MLEDGEAEGRSLQAELERLSLELQEANEEKLQAARYGLAVLEESASLKSKHGQLEEEHEALKQELQQLREALADSLSSQKRAAADGETREESLLQETASKEAAMAQRLDDLQGELRQARVALVNAQAESDRLGALSAQVRKECEGLELEKAQLREEMKEYKLRELQQLQDNSELEEENISLQKQVSMLKENQVEFEAVKLELTHKEEEQEVLRAQLEEAGRLREIAERQLEEALEALKEEREQKNSLRRELSALAAAPFGPSAHLELHLEQLEESQDEGQGEDQDSGYNLGLAALSRSNGQLCFSTPRSRDVFLRPPAPSLVSDLLSELHLSDSQTLQQQLLQQAEIDKAALGSTVQELQRQLLVSKETQTEQEARLKKLAQQLDDLKGHGGPQGAGDQQGALENGHDYELDVNGAEILESRMRAASEEVQSLREELQEVGERYAALEGRYRQEKERWRGEAQELAEKIRACIRASRQDQERIGQLEKEIGATRKVAIDSEGHLSVAQEELLAFSEELANLYHHICVCNNLTPSRVTLDYYRQAPGGARRTRTPPPPAQALLRRPAGEDAAGGGAGRGHGQQRQRGQR
;
A
#
# COMPACT_ATOMS: atom_id res chain seq x y z
N MET A 1 -208.23 -4.63 40.14
CA MET A 1 -207.28 -5.49 40.90
C MET A 1 -206.80 -6.58 39.95
N LEU A 2 -205.48 -6.63 39.73
CA LEU A 2 -204.69 -7.74 39.16
C LEU A 2 -204.47 -7.90 37.63
N GLU A 3 -204.45 -6.86 36.80
CA GLU A 3 -203.94 -7.01 35.40
C GLU A 3 -203.04 -5.85 34.87
N ASP A 4 -202.68 -4.86 35.70
CA ASP A 4 -201.76 -3.77 35.33
C ASP A 4 -200.26 -4.09 35.57
N GLY A 5 -199.91 -5.33 35.96
CA GLY A 5 -198.53 -5.72 36.29
C GLY A 5 -197.78 -6.54 35.22
N GLU A 6 -198.48 -7.11 34.22
CA GLU A 6 -197.86 -8.03 33.26
C GLU A 6 -197.36 -7.37 31.98
N ALA A 7 -197.88 -6.19 31.62
CA ALA A 7 -197.51 -5.50 30.37
C ALA A 7 -196.15 -4.80 30.46
N GLU A 8 -195.81 -4.20 31.61
CA GLU A 8 -194.50 -3.57 31.84
C GLU A 8 -193.38 -4.61 32.01
N GLY A 9 -193.68 -5.79 32.58
CA GLY A 9 -192.73 -6.90 32.69
C GLY A 9 -192.32 -7.49 31.33
N ARG A 10 -193.24 -7.54 30.36
CA ARG A 10 -192.98 -8.09 29.02
C ARG A 10 -192.19 -7.13 28.12
N SER A 11 -192.38 -5.81 28.22
CA SER A 11 -191.54 -4.87 27.46
C SER A 11 -190.11 -4.83 27.99
N LEU A 12 -189.95 -4.90 29.32
CA LEU A 12 -188.64 -5.03 29.95
C LEU A 12 -187.95 -6.35 29.58
N GLN A 13 -188.68 -7.46 29.44
CA GLN A 13 -188.13 -8.75 28.99
C GLN A 13 -187.60 -8.70 27.55
N ALA A 14 -188.36 -8.12 26.60
CA ALA A 14 -187.92 -7.99 25.21
C ALA A 14 -186.72 -7.04 25.06
N GLU A 15 -186.66 -5.96 25.84
CA GLU A 15 -185.49 -5.08 25.89
C GLU A 15 -184.28 -5.76 26.54
N LEU A 16 -184.47 -6.57 27.58
CA LEU A 16 -183.41 -7.40 28.15
C LEU A 16 -182.87 -8.43 27.15
N GLU A 17 -183.72 -9.06 26.36
CA GLU A 17 -183.31 -10.01 25.30
C GLU A 17 -182.53 -9.32 24.18
N ARG A 18 -183.00 -8.16 23.71
CA ARG A 18 -182.27 -7.35 22.72
C ARG A 18 -180.92 -6.88 23.24
N LEU A 19 -180.88 -6.32 24.45
CA LEU A 19 -179.63 -5.94 25.10
C LEU A 19 -178.72 -7.14 25.33
N SER A 20 -179.26 -8.35 25.53
CA SER A 20 -178.46 -9.57 25.67
C SER A 20 -177.81 -10.00 24.34
N LEU A 21 -178.51 -9.86 23.22
CA LEU A 21 -177.98 -10.16 21.89
C LEU A 21 -176.97 -9.11 21.45
N GLU A 22 -177.26 -7.82 21.62
CA GLU A 22 -176.29 -6.75 21.35
C GLU A 22 -175.06 -6.88 22.25
N LEU A 23 -175.22 -7.33 23.51
CA LEU A 23 -174.10 -7.65 24.39
C LEU A 23 -173.32 -8.89 23.92
N GLN A 24 -173.98 -9.91 23.36
CA GLN A 24 -173.35 -11.09 22.79
C GLN A 24 -172.57 -10.76 21.52
N GLU A 25 -173.16 -10.03 20.57
CA GLU A 25 -172.48 -9.54 19.36
C GLU A 25 -171.28 -8.66 19.74
N ALA A 26 -171.46 -7.71 20.66
CA ALA A 26 -170.36 -6.92 21.17
C ALA A 26 -169.29 -7.77 21.88
N ASN A 27 -169.66 -8.88 22.54
CA ASN A 27 -168.71 -9.81 23.14
C ASN A 27 -167.97 -10.65 22.09
N GLU A 28 -168.64 -11.09 21.04
CA GLU A 28 -168.03 -11.82 19.94
C GLU A 28 -167.09 -10.93 19.12
N GLU A 29 -167.49 -9.70 18.82
CA GLU A 29 -166.62 -8.70 18.19
C GLU A 29 -165.43 -8.35 19.08
N LYS A 30 -165.63 -8.20 20.40
CA LYS A 30 -164.53 -8.05 21.36
C LYS A 30 -163.60 -9.26 21.36
N LEU A 31 -164.14 -10.48 21.30
CA LEU A 31 -163.35 -11.71 21.24
C LEU A 31 -162.60 -11.84 19.91
N GLN A 32 -163.22 -11.47 18.79
CA GLN A 32 -162.59 -11.46 17.47
C GLN A 32 -161.49 -10.40 17.42
N ALA A 33 -161.74 -9.18 17.90
CA ALA A 33 -160.74 -8.13 18.03
C ALA A 33 -159.59 -8.54 18.96
N ALA A 34 -159.87 -9.27 20.04
CA ALA A 34 -158.84 -9.82 20.92
C ALA A 34 -158.01 -10.93 20.24
N ARG A 35 -158.64 -11.79 19.43
CA ARG A 35 -157.95 -12.84 18.64
C ARG A 35 -157.05 -12.23 17.57
N TYR A 36 -157.56 -11.26 16.80
CA TYR A 36 -156.76 -10.54 15.82
C TYR A 36 -155.67 -9.69 16.50
N GLY A 37 -155.99 -9.08 17.64
CA GLY A 37 -155.01 -8.36 18.46
C GLY A 37 -153.89 -9.28 18.96
N LEU A 38 -154.23 -10.50 19.42
CA LEU A 38 -153.24 -11.50 19.83
C LEU A 38 -152.40 -11.96 18.64
N ALA A 39 -153.00 -12.31 17.51
CA ALA A 39 -152.27 -12.73 16.31
C ALA A 39 -151.30 -11.63 15.82
N VAL A 40 -151.73 -10.37 15.81
CA VAL A 40 -150.87 -9.22 15.47
C VAL A 40 -149.77 -9.03 16.51
N LEU A 41 -150.04 -9.25 17.81
CA LEU A 41 -149.01 -9.19 18.84
C LEU A 41 -148.00 -10.33 18.73
N GLU A 42 -148.43 -11.54 18.39
CA GLU A 42 -147.57 -12.70 18.14
C GLU A 42 -146.70 -12.50 16.90
N GLU A 43 -147.27 -12.01 15.80
CA GLU A 43 -146.52 -11.63 14.60
C GLU A 43 -145.56 -10.46 14.89
N SER A 44 -146.00 -9.46 15.66
CA SER A 44 -145.14 -8.35 16.09
C SER A 44 -143.99 -8.84 16.96
N ALA A 45 -144.25 -9.79 17.89
CA ALA A 45 -143.22 -10.39 18.72
C ALA A 45 -142.25 -11.25 17.90
N SER A 46 -142.75 -12.04 16.94
CA SER A 46 -141.94 -12.82 16.01
C SER A 46 -141.05 -11.93 15.13
N LEU A 47 -141.61 -10.85 14.57
CA LEU A 47 -140.89 -9.88 13.75
C LEU A 47 -139.82 -9.15 14.56
N LYS A 48 -140.13 -8.72 15.80
CA LYS A 48 -139.15 -8.12 16.70
C LYS A 48 -138.01 -9.07 17.03
N SER A 49 -138.31 -10.35 17.28
CA SER A 49 -137.27 -11.36 17.53
C SER A 49 -136.38 -11.57 16.31
N LYS A 50 -136.95 -11.68 15.10
CA LYS A 50 -136.19 -11.80 13.86
C LYS A 50 -135.37 -10.54 13.56
N HIS A 51 -135.91 -9.36 13.84
CA HIS A 51 -135.20 -8.11 13.66
C HIS A 51 -133.99 -8.02 14.61
N GLY A 52 -134.17 -8.36 15.89
CA GLY A 52 -133.06 -8.42 16.85
C GLY A 52 -131.98 -9.43 16.44
N GLN A 53 -132.35 -10.61 15.96
CA GLN A 53 -131.40 -11.59 15.42
C GLN A 53 -130.62 -11.03 14.22
N LEU A 54 -131.29 -10.37 13.27
CA LEU A 54 -130.64 -9.74 12.12
C LEU A 54 -129.73 -8.58 12.53
N GLU A 55 -130.09 -7.81 13.56
CA GLU A 55 -129.24 -6.76 14.12
C GLU A 55 -127.99 -7.35 14.78
N GLU A 56 -128.14 -8.42 15.57
CA GLU A 56 -127.02 -9.16 16.17
C GLU A 56 -126.08 -9.73 15.09
N GLU A 57 -126.63 -10.38 14.05
CA GLU A 57 -125.85 -10.88 12.91
C GLU A 57 -125.15 -9.76 12.15
N HIS A 58 -125.81 -8.62 11.96
CA HIS A 58 -125.23 -7.47 11.28
C HIS A 58 -124.10 -6.82 12.10
N GLU A 59 -124.27 -6.68 13.41
CA GLU A 59 -123.20 -6.19 14.29
C GLU A 59 -122.04 -7.20 14.38
N ALA A 60 -122.31 -8.50 14.38
CA ALA A 60 -121.28 -9.54 14.29
C ALA A 60 -120.48 -9.46 12.98
N LEU A 61 -121.17 -9.38 11.83
CA LEU A 61 -120.52 -9.23 10.51
C LEU A 61 -119.72 -7.93 10.40
N LYS A 62 -120.19 -6.83 10.99
CA LYS A 62 -119.42 -5.57 11.05
C LYS A 62 -118.13 -5.74 11.84
N GLN A 63 -118.18 -6.41 12.98
CA GLN A 63 -117.00 -6.68 13.81
C GLN A 63 -116.02 -7.60 13.07
N GLU A 64 -116.48 -8.68 12.45
CA GLU A 64 -115.64 -9.56 11.62
C GLU A 64 -114.99 -8.79 10.47
N LEU A 65 -115.76 -7.95 9.77
CA LEU A 65 -115.26 -7.14 8.67
C LEU A 65 -114.20 -6.14 9.16
N GLN A 66 -114.37 -5.56 10.35
CA GLN A 66 -113.38 -4.69 10.95
C GLN A 66 -112.10 -5.45 11.34
N GLN A 67 -112.22 -6.62 11.97
CA GLN A 67 -111.08 -7.50 12.30
C GLN A 67 -110.32 -7.93 11.04
N LEU A 68 -111.03 -8.27 9.96
CA LEU A 68 -110.41 -8.62 8.67
C LEU A 68 -109.69 -7.43 8.05
N ARG A 69 -110.25 -6.22 8.14
CA ARG A 69 -109.59 -4.99 7.68
C ARG A 69 -108.31 -4.68 8.46
N GLU A 70 -108.35 -4.83 9.78
CA GLU A 70 -107.20 -4.64 10.66
C GLU A 70 -106.11 -5.69 10.37
N ALA A 71 -106.47 -6.97 10.27
CA ALA A 71 -105.54 -8.04 9.90
C ALA A 71 -104.91 -7.82 8.51
N LEU A 72 -105.70 -7.36 7.54
CA LEU A 72 -105.19 -6.99 6.21
C LEU A 72 -104.21 -5.82 6.32
N ALA A 73 -104.55 -4.76 7.05
CA ALA A 73 -103.68 -3.61 7.24
C ALA A 73 -102.35 -4.00 7.92
N ASP A 74 -102.41 -4.84 8.95
CA ASP A 74 -101.24 -5.37 9.64
C ASP A 74 -100.38 -6.21 8.71
N SER A 75 -100.98 -7.11 7.92
CA SER A 75 -100.26 -7.93 6.94
C SER A 75 -99.57 -7.09 5.85
N LEU A 76 -100.25 -6.06 5.32
CA LEU A 76 -99.69 -5.14 4.34
C LEU A 76 -98.57 -4.30 4.95
N SER A 77 -98.71 -3.86 6.20
CA SER A 77 -97.66 -3.12 6.91
C SER A 77 -96.43 -3.99 7.16
N SER A 78 -96.63 -5.27 7.49
CA SER A 78 -95.56 -6.24 7.71
C SER A 78 -94.83 -6.57 6.41
N GLN A 79 -95.56 -6.77 5.31
CA GLN A 79 -94.97 -6.98 3.99
C GLN A 79 -94.16 -5.77 3.53
N LYS A 80 -94.68 -4.54 3.70
CA LYS A 80 -93.94 -3.31 3.38
C LYS A 80 -92.66 -3.18 4.19
N ARG A 81 -92.71 -3.47 5.50
CA ARG A 81 -91.51 -3.48 6.35
C ARG A 81 -90.51 -4.53 5.90
N ALA A 82 -90.95 -5.77 5.66
CA ALA A 82 -90.08 -6.85 5.20
C ALA A 82 -89.43 -6.54 3.83
N ALA A 83 -90.15 -5.90 2.91
CA ALA A 83 -89.60 -5.45 1.64
C ALA A 83 -88.54 -4.35 1.83
N ALA A 84 -88.83 -3.33 2.64
CA ALA A 84 -87.86 -2.27 2.96
C ALA A 84 -86.61 -2.81 3.69
N ASP A 85 -86.79 -3.75 4.62
CA ASP A 85 -85.67 -4.43 5.29
C ASP A 85 -84.85 -5.29 4.30
N GLY A 86 -85.52 -5.87 3.29
CA GLY A 86 -84.87 -6.56 2.17
C GLY A 86 -84.03 -5.62 1.30
N GLU A 87 -84.62 -4.51 0.85
CA GLU A 87 -83.95 -3.47 0.05
C GLU A 87 -82.73 -2.89 0.78
N THR A 88 -82.89 -2.48 2.04
CA THR A 88 -81.78 -1.94 2.85
C THR A 88 -80.67 -2.96 3.08
N ARG A 89 -81.01 -4.24 3.24
CA ARG A 89 -80.02 -5.33 3.34
C ARG A 89 -79.27 -5.52 2.03
N GLU A 90 -79.96 -5.52 0.89
CA GLU A 90 -79.33 -5.62 -0.43
C GLU A 90 -78.42 -4.43 -0.71
N GLU A 91 -78.87 -3.20 -0.43
CA GLU A 91 -78.05 -1.98 -0.54
C GLU A 91 -76.80 -2.05 0.34
N SER A 92 -76.92 -2.54 1.57
CA SER A 92 -75.79 -2.72 2.49
C SER A 92 -74.77 -3.72 1.93
N LEU A 93 -75.23 -4.85 1.39
CA LEU A 93 -74.37 -5.85 0.76
C LEU A 93 -73.68 -5.29 -0.49
N LEU A 94 -74.40 -4.55 -1.33
CA LEU A 94 -73.83 -3.90 -2.51
C LEU A 94 -72.76 -2.87 -2.11
N GLN A 95 -73.02 -2.05 -1.10
CA GLN A 95 -72.06 -1.09 -0.58
C GLN A 95 -70.82 -1.80 0.01
N GLU A 96 -71.01 -2.90 0.73
CA GLU A 96 -69.90 -3.71 1.24
C GLU A 96 -69.06 -4.28 0.09
N THR A 97 -69.69 -4.83 -0.97
CA THR A 97 -68.97 -5.32 -2.15
C THR A 97 -68.20 -4.22 -2.87
N ALA A 98 -68.82 -3.07 -3.12
CA ALA A 98 -68.17 -1.93 -3.77
C ALA A 98 -66.99 -1.41 -2.94
N SER A 99 -67.13 -1.34 -1.61
CA SER A 99 -66.04 -0.91 -0.72
C SER A 99 -64.86 -1.90 -0.71
N LYS A 100 -65.15 -3.22 -0.72
CA LYS A 100 -64.12 -4.26 -0.83
C LYS A 100 -63.42 -4.22 -2.17
N GLU A 101 -64.15 -4.05 -3.26
CA GLU A 101 -63.59 -3.91 -4.61
C GLU A 101 -62.70 -2.68 -4.71
N ALA A 102 -63.15 -1.53 -4.20
CA ALA A 102 -62.35 -0.31 -4.15
C ALA A 102 -61.06 -0.49 -3.33
N ALA A 103 -61.13 -1.14 -2.16
CA ALA A 103 -59.97 -1.42 -1.33
C ALA A 103 -58.98 -2.39 -2.01
N MET A 104 -59.49 -3.40 -2.71
CA MET A 104 -58.67 -4.34 -3.49
C MET A 104 -58.02 -3.66 -4.69
N ALA A 105 -58.74 -2.77 -5.39
CA ALA A 105 -58.20 -1.97 -6.49
C ALA A 105 -57.07 -1.05 -6.01
N GLN A 106 -57.27 -0.34 -4.89
CA GLN A 106 -56.23 0.51 -4.31
C GLN A 106 -54.97 -0.30 -3.94
N ARG A 107 -55.13 -1.47 -3.30
CA ARG A 107 -54.00 -2.36 -3.00
C ARG A 107 -53.26 -2.84 -4.25
N LEU A 108 -53.99 -3.11 -5.34
CA LEU A 108 -53.37 -3.48 -6.62
C LEU A 108 -52.55 -2.33 -7.19
N ASP A 109 -53.06 -1.10 -7.13
CA ASP A 109 -52.34 0.09 -7.59
C ASP A 109 -51.08 0.35 -6.76
N ASP A 110 -51.18 0.23 -5.43
CA ASP A 110 -50.05 0.35 -4.50
C ASP A 110 -48.96 -0.69 -4.82
N LEU A 111 -49.33 -1.97 -4.94
CA LEU A 111 -48.40 -3.05 -5.28
C LEU A 111 -47.76 -2.87 -6.67
N GLN A 112 -48.52 -2.39 -7.65
CA GLN A 112 -47.96 -2.06 -8.96
C GLN A 112 -47.00 -0.87 -8.88
N GLY A 113 -47.29 0.12 -8.04
CA GLY A 113 -46.41 1.25 -7.75
C GLY A 113 -45.09 0.78 -7.14
N GLU A 114 -45.15 -0.03 -6.09
CA GLU A 114 -43.99 -0.65 -5.44
C GLU A 114 -43.17 -1.49 -6.42
N LEU A 115 -43.82 -2.29 -7.27
CA LEU A 115 -43.13 -3.09 -8.29
C LEU A 115 -42.37 -2.21 -9.29
N ARG A 116 -42.98 -1.09 -9.74
CA ARG A 116 -42.31 -0.13 -10.64
C ARG A 116 -41.12 0.54 -9.94
N GLN A 117 -41.28 0.96 -8.70
CA GLN A 117 -40.21 1.55 -7.90
C GLN A 117 -39.05 0.57 -7.66
N ALA A 118 -39.35 -0.66 -7.28
CA ALA A 118 -38.35 -1.71 -7.07
C ALA A 118 -37.56 -2.02 -8.36
N ARG A 119 -38.23 -2.02 -9.52
CA ARG A 119 -37.56 -2.18 -10.82
C ARG A 119 -36.60 -1.04 -11.12
N VAL A 120 -36.98 0.21 -10.86
CA VAL A 120 -36.09 1.38 -11.05
C VAL A 120 -34.90 1.30 -10.09
N ALA A 121 -35.13 0.97 -8.81
CA ALA A 121 -34.08 0.80 -7.83
C ALA A 121 -33.08 -0.30 -8.23
N LEU A 122 -33.57 -1.42 -8.77
CA LEU A 122 -32.72 -2.50 -9.29
C LEU A 122 -31.84 -2.03 -10.45
N VAL A 123 -32.41 -1.32 -11.43
CA VAL A 123 -31.64 -0.79 -12.57
C VAL A 123 -30.57 0.20 -12.11
N ASN A 124 -30.91 1.08 -11.16
CA ASN A 124 -29.95 2.03 -10.60
C ASN A 124 -28.81 1.32 -9.85
N ALA A 125 -29.13 0.33 -9.01
CA ALA A 125 -28.13 -0.46 -8.29
C ALA A 125 -27.23 -1.25 -9.26
N GLN A 126 -27.78 -1.77 -10.37
CA GLN A 126 -27.02 -2.42 -11.43
C GLN A 126 -26.04 -1.44 -12.09
N ALA A 127 -26.50 -0.24 -12.46
CA ALA A 127 -25.65 0.79 -13.05
C ALA A 127 -24.53 1.25 -12.09
N GLU A 128 -24.82 1.37 -10.78
CA GLU A 128 -23.80 1.65 -9.77
C GLU A 128 -22.80 0.50 -9.62
N SER A 129 -23.26 -0.75 -9.67
CA SER A 129 -22.39 -1.93 -9.65
C SER A 129 -21.44 -1.95 -10.86
N ASP A 130 -21.95 -1.68 -12.06
CA ASP A 130 -21.14 -1.59 -13.28
C ASP A 130 -20.10 -0.45 -13.18
N ARG A 131 -20.51 0.71 -12.66
CA ARG A 131 -19.61 1.86 -12.43
C ARG A 131 -18.50 1.51 -11.43
N LEU A 132 -18.85 0.89 -10.30
CA LEU A 132 -17.88 0.44 -9.29
C LEU A 132 -16.96 -0.66 -9.86
N GLY A 133 -17.49 -1.55 -10.69
CA GLY A 133 -16.70 -2.55 -11.42
C GLY A 133 -15.66 -1.93 -12.33
N ALA A 134 -16.03 -0.88 -13.08
CA ALA A 134 -15.12 -0.12 -13.93
C ALA A 134 -14.01 0.59 -13.12
N LEU A 135 -14.37 1.25 -12.01
CA LEU A 135 -13.40 1.89 -11.11
C LEU A 135 -12.44 0.88 -10.48
N SER A 136 -12.95 -0.28 -10.02
CA SER A 136 -12.11 -1.36 -9.50
C SER A 136 -11.13 -1.89 -10.55
N ALA A 137 -11.56 -2.02 -11.81
CA ALA A 137 -10.69 -2.43 -12.91
C ALA A 137 -9.61 -1.38 -13.21
N GLN A 138 -9.95 -0.09 -13.15
CA GLN A 138 -8.99 1.00 -13.32
C GLN A 138 -7.93 0.98 -12.19
N VAL A 139 -8.36 0.93 -10.93
CA VAL A 139 -7.44 0.88 -9.79
C VAL A 139 -6.52 -0.34 -9.87
N ARG A 140 -7.03 -1.50 -10.30
CA ARG A 140 -6.17 -2.69 -10.53
C ARG A 140 -5.09 -2.44 -11.58
N LYS A 141 -5.42 -1.80 -12.71
CA LYS A 141 -4.42 -1.44 -13.73
C LYS A 141 -3.39 -0.45 -13.21
N GLU A 142 -3.81 0.53 -12.42
CA GLU A 142 -2.89 1.48 -11.78
C GLU A 142 -1.96 0.77 -10.78
N CYS A 143 -2.48 -0.16 -9.98
CA CYS A 143 -1.66 -1.01 -9.10
C CYS A 143 -0.66 -1.87 -9.88
N GLU A 144 -1.09 -2.52 -10.96
CA GLU A 144 -0.20 -3.30 -11.85
C GLU A 144 0.91 -2.42 -12.44
N GLY A 145 0.59 -1.19 -12.86
CA GLY A 145 1.56 -0.21 -13.33
C GLY A 145 2.59 0.16 -12.26
N LEU A 146 2.12 0.48 -11.04
CA LEU A 146 3.00 0.79 -9.91
C LEU A 146 3.89 -0.40 -9.51
N GLU A 147 3.39 -1.63 -9.64
CA GLU A 147 4.19 -2.84 -9.38
C GLU A 147 5.31 -3.02 -10.41
N LEU A 148 5.05 -2.70 -11.68
CA LEU A 148 6.07 -2.72 -12.74
C LEU A 148 7.13 -1.64 -12.52
N GLU A 149 6.74 -0.40 -12.22
CA GLU A 149 7.68 0.69 -11.89
C GLU A 149 8.54 0.33 -10.68
N LYS A 150 7.91 -0.24 -9.63
CA LYS A 150 8.63 -0.71 -8.44
C LYS A 150 9.61 -1.84 -8.77
N ALA A 151 9.30 -2.70 -9.75
CA ALA A 151 10.23 -3.73 -10.20
C ALA A 151 11.41 -3.11 -10.96
N GLN A 152 11.14 -2.18 -11.87
CA GLN A 152 12.17 -1.44 -12.63
C GLN A 152 13.14 -0.70 -11.71
N LEU A 153 12.63 0.10 -10.76
CA LEU A 153 13.45 0.82 -9.80
C LEU A 153 14.34 -0.12 -8.95
N ARG A 154 13.87 -1.35 -8.67
CA ARG A 154 14.70 -2.34 -7.97
C ARG A 154 15.83 -2.88 -8.84
N GLU A 155 15.59 -3.09 -10.13
CA GLU A 155 16.65 -3.48 -11.06
C GLU A 155 17.67 -2.35 -11.22
N GLU A 156 17.23 -1.11 -11.41
CA GLU A 156 18.12 0.06 -11.46
C GLU A 156 18.97 0.19 -10.19
N MET A 157 18.37 0.00 -9.01
CA MET A 157 19.13 0.00 -7.75
C MET A 157 20.16 -1.14 -7.67
N LYS A 158 19.91 -2.31 -8.27
CA LYS A 158 20.91 -3.39 -8.34
C LYS A 158 22.04 -3.01 -9.30
N GLU A 159 21.72 -2.41 -10.44
CA GLU A 159 22.71 -1.93 -11.41
C GLU A 159 23.62 -0.86 -10.80
N TYR A 160 23.05 0.12 -10.08
CA TYR A 160 23.84 1.14 -9.39
C TYR A 160 24.77 0.53 -8.35
N LYS A 161 24.30 -0.43 -7.55
CA LYS A 161 25.16 -1.15 -6.60
C LYS A 161 26.29 -1.92 -7.27
N LEU A 162 26.02 -2.54 -8.42
CA LEU A 162 27.06 -3.25 -9.18
C LEU A 162 28.10 -2.26 -9.72
N ARG A 163 27.67 -1.15 -10.31
CA ARG A 163 28.56 -0.09 -10.82
C ARG A 163 29.41 0.52 -9.70
N GLU A 164 28.82 0.80 -8.55
CA GLU A 164 29.53 1.31 -7.37
C GLU A 164 30.58 0.30 -6.89
N LEU A 165 30.24 -0.98 -6.80
CA LEU A 165 31.17 -2.02 -6.40
C LEU A 165 32.35 -2.16 -7.38
N GLN A 166 32.08 -2.08 -8.69
CA GLN A 166 33.14 -2.06 -9.71
C GLN A 166 34.05 -0.85 -9.57
N GLN A 167 33.49 0.35 -9.39
CA GLN A 167 34.30 1.56 -9.17
C GLN A 167 35.15 1.49 -7.90
N LEU A 168 34.63 0.89 -6.82
CA LEU A 168 35.41 0.67 -5.60
C LEU A 168 36.57 -0.30 -5.84
N GLN A 169 36.34 -1.35 -6.63
CA GLN A 169 37.40 -2.27 -7.03
C GLN A 169 38.47 -1.56 -7.85
N ASP A 170 38.09 -0.81 -8.90
CA ASP A 170 39.03 -0.06 -9.74
C ASP A 170 39.86 0.93 -8.91
N ASN A 171 39.23 1.62 -7.95
CA ASN A 171 39.94 2.51 -7.03
C ASN A 171 40.95 1.75 -6.15
N SER A 172 40.58 0.57 -5.64
CA SER A 172 41.51 -0.25 -4.85
C SER A 172 42.71 -0.73 -5.68
N GLU A 173 42.49 -1.11 -6.94
CA GLU A 173 43.57 -1.50 -7.87
C GLU A 173 44.51 -0.31 -8.13
N LEU A 174 43.95 0.89 -8.36
CA LEU A 174 44.74 2.12 -8.52
C LEU A 174 45.52 2.52 -7.26
N GLU A 175 44.95 2.30 -6.07
CA GLU A 175 45.64 2.52 -4.79
C GLU A 175 46.83 1.56 -4.63
N GLU A 176 46.64 0.28 -4.97
CA GLU A 176 47.71 -0.72 -4.96
C GLU A 176 48.84 -0.36 -5.94
N GLU A 177 48.49 0.05 -7.16
CA GLU A 177 49.46 0.54 -8.15
C GLU A 177 50.22 1.77 -7.63
N ASN A 178 49.52 2.73 -7.02
CA ASN A 178 50.13 3.92 -6.44
C ASN A 178 51.14 3.58 -5.34
N ILE A 179 50.75 2.69 -4.41
CA ILE A 179 51.65 2.19 -3.35
C ILE A 179 52.86 1.49 -3.99
N SER A 180 52.66 0.69 -5.04
CA SER A 180 53.75 0.01 -5.73
C SER A 180 54.75 1.00 -6.36
N LEU A 181 54.24 2.06 -7.00
CA LEU A 181 55.06 3.12 -7.60
C LEU A 181 55.79 3.94 -6.52
N GLN A 182 55.13 4.28 -5.41
CA GLN A 182 55.77 4.95 -4.29
C GLN A 182 56.92 4.13 -3.68
N LYS A 183 56.75 2.79 -3.59
CA LYS A 183 57.81 1.87 -3.16
C LYS A 183 58.97 1.88 -4.16
N GLN A 184 58.70 1.82 -5.47
CA GLN A 184 59.75 1.90 -6.49
C GLN A 184 60.51 3.23 -6.43
N VAL A 185 59.81 4.36 -6.27
CA VAL A 185 60.45 5.68 -6.12
C VAL A 185 61.32 5.73 -4.87
N SER A 186 60.86 5.18 -3.75
CA SER A 186 61.66 5.12 -2.51
C SER A 186 62.93 4.28 -2.70
N MET A 187 62.83 3.11 -3.33
CA MET A 187 64.00 2.27 -3.66
C MET A 187 64.98 3.00 -4.61
N LEU A 188 64.47 3.72 -5.62
CA LEU A 188 65.34 4.49 -6.52
C LEU A 188 66.08 5.62 -5.79
N LYS A 189 65.43 6.28 -4.83
CA LYS A 189 66.07 7.30 -3.99
C LYS A 189 67.16 6.69 -3.10
N GLU A 190 66.89 5.52 -2.49
CA GLU A 190 67.88 4.78 -1.70
C GLU A 190 69.09 4.39 -2.57
N ASN A 191 68.85 3.75 -3.72
CA ASN A 191 69.90 3.40 -4.68
C ASN A 191 70.70 4.61 -5.17
N GLN A 192 70.05 5.78 -5.33
CA GLN A 192 70.74 7.01 -5.70
C GLN A 192 71.70 7.47 -4.59
N VAL A 193 71.27 7.43 -3.32
CA VAL A 193 72.13 7.75 -2.18
C VAL A 193 73.30 6.77 -2.07
N GLU A 194 73.05 5.47 -2.25
CA GLU A 194 74.11 4.45 -2.28
C GLU A 194 75.11 4.68 -3.41
N PHE A 195 74.64 5.03 -4.61
CA PHE A 195 75.51 5.36 -5.74
C PHE A 195 76.38 6.58 -5.46
N GLU A 196 75.80 7.64 -4.88
CA GLU A 196 76.56 8.84 -4.47
C GLU A 196 77.59 8.50 -3.38
N ALA A 197 77.25 7.64 -2.42
CA ALA A 197 78.17 7.18 -1.39
C ALA A 197 79.37 6.41 -1.99
N VAL A 198 79.11 5.44 -2.88
CA VAL A 198 80.16 4.67 -3.57
C VAL A 198 81.01 5.59 -4.46
N LYS A 199 80.41 6.60 -5.10
CA LYS A 199 81.15 7.58 -5.90
C LYS A 199 82.13 8.37 -5.02
N LEU A 200 81.71 8.81 -3.84
CA LEU A 200 82.59 9.50 -2.88
C LEU A 200 83.71 8.59 -2.37
N GLU A 201 83.39 7.32 -2.08
CA GLU A 201 84.41 6.32 -1.69
C GLU A 201 85.42 6.09 -2.82
N LEU A 202 84.97 6.00 -4.07
CA LEU A 202 85.85 5.86 -5.23
C LEU A 202 86.79 7.07 -5.36
N THR A 203 86.27 8.30 -5.28
CA THR A 203 87.11 9.50 -5.36
C THR A 203 88.12 9.55 -4.23
N HIS A 204 87.73 9.17 -3.01
CA HIS A 204 88.65 9.09 -1.88
C HIS A 204 89.77 8.06 -2.11
N LYS A 205 89.44 6.90 -2.70
CA LYS A 205 90.44 5.88 -3.08
C LYS A 205 91.32 6.31 -4.23
N GLU A 206 90.82 7.10 -5.17
CA GLU A 206 91.62 7.69 -6.24
C GLU A 206 92.64 8.70 -5.67
N GLU A 207 92.21 9.57 -4.74
CA GLU A 207 93.09 10.51 -4.03
C GLU A 207 94.17 9.76 -3.22
N GLU A 208 93.80 8.73 -2.46
CA GLU A 208 94.76 7.87 -1.75
C GLU A 208 95.77 7.23 -2.72
N GLN A 209 95.31 6.75 -3.88
CA GLN A 209 96.19 6.18 -4.90
C GLN A 209 97.14 7.23 -5.49
N GLU A 210 96.68 8.46 -5.74
CA GLU A 210 97.53 9.55 -6.23
C GLU A 210 98.61 9.92 -5.22
N VAL A 211 98.27 9.99 -3.94
CA VAL A 211 99.26 10.23 -2.87
C VAL A 211 100.28 9.09 -2.82
N LEU A 212 99.85 7.83 -2.89
CA LEU A 212 100.76 6.69 -2.92
C LEU A 212 101.64 6.68 -4.18
N ARG A 213 101.11 7.08 -5.35
CA ARG A 213 101.89 7.25 -6.58
C ARG A 213 102.94 8.35 -6.42
N ALA A 214 102.57 9.50 -5.87
CA ALA A 214 103.51 10.60 -5.61
C ALA A 214 104.62 10.17 -4.63
N GLN A 215 104.28 9.43 -3.56
CA GLN A 215 105.25 8.86 -2.63
C GLN A 215 106.19 7.87 -3.32
N LEU A 216 105.69 7.03 -4.24
CA LEU A 216 106.49 6.10 -5.02
C LEU A 216 107.43 6.84 -5.99
N GLU A 217 106.95 7.89 -6.66
CA GLU A 217 107.77 8.75 -7.51
C GLU A 217 108.87 9.46 -6.72
N GLU A 218 108.57 10.00 -5.54
CA GLU A 218 109.55 10.62 -4.67
C GLU A 218 110.59 9.61 -4.16
N ALA A 219 110.15 8.43 -3.74
CA ALA A 219 111.05 7.32 -3.39
C ALA A 219 111.92 6.91 -4.59
N GLY A 220 111.37 6.91 -5.80
CA GLY A 220 112.11 6.70 -7.05
C GLY A 220 113.17 7.78 -7.29
N ARG A 221 112.82 9.06 -7.14
CA ARG A 221 113.77 10.18 -7.25
C ARG A 221 114.89 10.10 -6.23
N LEU A 222 114.55 9.80 -4.97
CA LEU A 222 115.53 9.61 -3.89
C LEU A 222 116.46 8.43 -4.21
N ARG A 223 115.92 7.34 -4.75
CA ARG A 223 116.71 6.20 -5.21
C ARG A 223 117.66 6.59 -6.34
N GLU A 224 117.20 7.32 -7.36
CA GLU A 224 118.08 7.77 -8.44
C GLU A 224 119.19 8.71 -7.93
N ILE A 225 118.88 9.59 -6.96
CA ILE A 225 119.90 10.42 -6.31
C ILE A 225 120.91 9.55 -5.58
N ALA A 226 120.46 8.55 -4.82
CA ALA A 226 121.34 7.62 -4.12
C ALA A 226 122.19 6.80 -5.09
N GLU A 227 121.62 6.35 -6.23
CA GLU A 227 122.34 5.66 -7.31
C GLU A 227 123.40 6.58 -7.94
N ARG A 228 123.07 7.83 -8.26
CA ARG A 228 124.04 8.84 -8.77
C ARG A 228 125.14 9.13 -7.76
N GLN A 229 124.81 9.32 -6.49
CA GLN A 229 125.80 9.51 -5.42
C GLN A 229 126.74 8.30 -5.29
N LEU A 230 126.21 7.08 -5.47
CA LEU A 230 127.01 5.86 -5.52
C LEU A 230 127.93 5.84 -6.74
N GLU A 231 127.43 6.22 -7.92
CA GLU A 231 128.22 6.34 -9.16
C GLU A 231 129.34 7.37 -9.01
N GLU A 232 129.03 8.57 -8.51
CA GLU A 232 130.00 9.64 -8.23
C GLU A 232 131.08 9.16 -7.23
N ALA A 233 130.68 8.46 -6.15
CA ALA A 233 131.63 7.89 -5.21
C ALA A 233 132.50 6.79 -5.84
N LEU A 234 131.94 5.96 -6.72
CA LEU A 234 132.67 4.95 -7.47
C LEU A 234 133.63 5.59 -8.49
N GLU A 235 133.26 6.68 -9.13
CA GLU A 235 134.11 7.47 -10.03
C GLU A 235 135.25 8.15 -9.26
N ALA A 236 134.95 8.83 -8.15
CA ALA A 236 135.97 9.39 -7.28
C ALA A 236 136.97 8.32 -6.79
N LEU A 237 136.50 7.11 -6.45
CA LEU A 237 137.38 5.98 -6.11
C LEU A 237 138.21 5.49 -7.30
N LYS A 238 137.69 5.54 -8.53
CA LYS A 238 138.47 5.23 -9.74
C LYS A 238 139.53 6.29 -9.97
N GLU A 239 139.20 7.56 -9.87
CA GLU A 239 140.13 8.68 -9.99
C GLU A 239 141.23 8.61 -8.93
N GLU A 240 140.89 8.41 -7.66
CA GLU A 240 141.85 8.19 -6.57
C GLU A 240 142.76 6.98 -6.84
N ARG A 241 142.23 5.88 -7.41
CA ARG A 241 143.05 4.74 -7.85
C ARG A 241 143.97 5.11 -9.01
N GLU A 242 143.49 5.88 -9.97
CA GLU A 242 144.28 6.34 -11.11
C GLU A 242 145.40 7.29 -10.68
N GLN A 243 145.10 8.24 -9.78
CA GLN A 243 146.05 9.12 -9.12
C GLN A 243 147.07 8.34 -8.28
N LYS A 244 146.61 7.37 -7.47
CA LYS A 244 147.52 6.48 -6.72
C LYS A 244 148.40 5.66 -7.66
N ASN A 245 147.88 5.23 -8.81
CA ASN A 245 148.65 4.53 -9.82
C ASN A 245 149.62 5.46 -10.57
N SER A 246 149.26 6.72 -10.87
CA SER A 246 150.18 7.69 -11.46
C SER A 246 151.30 8.03 -10.48
N LEU A 247 150.99 8.28 -9.20
CA LEU A 247 151.99 8.48 -8.15
C LEU A 247 152.87 7.23 -7.98
N ARG A 248 152.30 6.01 -8.04
CA ARG A 248 153.10 4.77 -8.07
C ARG A 248 154.00 4.70 -9.31
N ARG A 249 153.53 5.11 -10.49
CA ARG A 249 154.35 5.18 -11.72
C ARG A 249 155.47 6.20 -11.56
N GLU A 250 155.20 7.38 -10.99
CA GLU A 250 156.20 8.42 -10.69
C GLU A 250 157.23 7.94 -9.66
N LEU A 251 156.79 7.29 -8.59
CA LEU A 251 157.68 6.64 -7.62
C LEU A 251 158.50 5.52 -8.25
N SER A 252 157.91 4.72 -9.15
CA SER A 252 158.65 3.69 -9.89
C SER A 252 159.63 4.28 -10.92
N ALA A 253 159.31 5.43 -11.51
CA ALA A 253 160.19 6.18 -12.41
C ALA A 253 161.35 6.82 -11.63
N LEU A 254 161.10 7.29 -10.40
CA LEU A 254 162.11 7.76 -9.47
C LEU A 254 162.96 6.60 -8.89
N ALA A 255 162.41 5.38 -8.81
CA ALA A 255 163.14 4.18 -8.42
C ALA A 255 164.05 3.60 -9.54
N ALA A 256 163.95 4.10 -10.77
CA ALA A 256 164.71 3.63 -11.94
C ALA A 256 166.03 4.40 -12.21
N ALA A 257 166.51 5.22 -11.26
CA ALA A 257 167.82 5.87 -11.31
C ALA A 257 168.65 5.59 -10.02
N PRO A 258 170.00 5.49 -10.09
CA PRO A 258 170.82 4.83 -9.06
C PRO A 258 171.41 5.78 -8.01
N PHE A 259 171.17 5.48 -6.72
CA PHE A 259 171.97 5.64 -5.47
C PHE A 259 171.01 5.73 -4.25
N GLY A 260 171.08 4.76 -3.31
CA GLY A 260 170.23 4.67 -2.09
C GLY A 260 170.89 5.26 -0.82
N PRO A 261 170.46 4.95 0.44
CA PRO A 261 169.41 4.00 0.88
C PRO A 261 168.49 4.44 2.08
N SER A 262 167.41 3.67 2.26
CA SER A 262 166.79 3.22 3.54
C SER A 262 165.73 4.06 4.28
N ALA A 263 164.53 3.47 4.47
CA ALA A 263 163.89 3.10 5.76
C ALA A 263 162.37 2.96 5.51
N HIS A 264 161.79 1.77 5.38
CA HIS A 264 161.37 0.86 6.46
C HIS A 264 160.45 1.53 7.50
N LEU A 265 159.14 1.33 7.36
CA LEU A 265 158.23 1.19 8.50
C LEU A 265 157.03 0.32 8.09
N GLU A 266 157.05 -0.92 8.58
CA GLU A 266 155.87 -1.76 8.78
C GLU A 266 155.02 -1.16 9.90
N LEU A 267 153.71 -1.09 9.71
CA LEU A 267 152.76 -1.17 10.82
C LEU A 267 151.57 -2.07 10.45
N HIS A 268 151.58 -3.22 11.13
CA HIS A 268 150.49 -4.16 11.44
C HIS A 268 149.19 -3.43 11.84
N LEU A 269 147.99 -3.84 11.42
CA LEU A 269 147.17 -5.03 11.78
C LEU A 269 146.38 -4.83 13.08
N GLU A 270 145.11 -5.29 13.05
CA GLU A 270 144.10 -5.50 14.13
C GLU A 270 142.88 -4.55 14.05
N GLN A 271 141.67 -5.03 13.73
CA GLN A 271 140.71 -5.91 14.45
C GLN A 271 139.87 -5.16 15.51
N LEU A 272 138.66 -5.72 15.78
CA LEU A 272 137.57 -5.29 16.69
C LEU A 272 136.45 -4.54 15.93
N GLU A 273 135.25 -5.06 15.68
CA GLU A 273 134.33 -5.92 16.44
C GLU A 273 134.00 -5.43 17.87
N GLU A 274 132.69 -5.29 18.08
CA GLU A 274 131.91 -5.16 19.32
C GLU A 274 131.92 -3.85 20.12
N SER A 275 130.70 -3.34 20.32
CA SER A 275 130.03 -3.02 21.60
C SER A 275 129.28 -1.68 21.46
N GLN A 276 127.95 -1.68 21.46
CA GLN A 276 127.11 -1.59 22.66
C GLN A 276 127.37 -0.32 23.49
N ASP A 277 126.24 0.35 23.75
CA ASP A 277 125.84 0.99 25.01
C ASP A 277 125.90 2.52 25.18
N GLU A 278 124.67 3.03 25.37
CA GLU A 278 124.20 4.00 26.36
C GLU A 278 124.51 5.49 26.25
N GLY A 279 123.48 6.27 26.57
CA GLY A 279 123.52 7.72 26.78
C GLY A 279 122.23 8.40 26.32
N GLN A 280 121.08 8.01 26.87
CA GLN A 280 120.44 8.66 28.02
C GLN A 280 119.62 9.92 27.69
N GLY A 281 118.33 9.77 27.97
CA GLY A 281 117.32 10.79 28.11
C GLY A 281 116.14 10.16 28.85
N GLU A 282 116.35 9.90 30.14
CA GLU A 282 115.35 9.55 31.17
C GLU A 282 114.31 10.71 31.27
N ASP A 283 113.03 10.55 31.57
CA ASP A 283 112.39 9.91 32.73
C ASP A 283 110.94 9.48 32.39
N GLN A 284 110.52 8.23 32.66
CA GLN A 284 109.71 7.76 33.80
C GLN A 284 108.29 8.40 33.86
N ASP A 285 107.20 7.65 33.67
CA ASP A 285 106.59 6.89 34.77
C ASP A 285 105.83 5.60 34.35
N SER A 286 105.86 4.67 35.30
CA SER A 286 105.37 3.28 35.44
C SER A 286 103.84 3.15 35.37
N GLY A 287 103.19 2.03 35.06
CA GLY A 287 103.64 0.63 35.05
C GLY A 287 102.55 -0.35 34.59
N TYR A 288 103.02 -1.57 34.35
CA TYR A 288 102.33 -2.77 33.85
C TYR A 288 101.27 -3.34 34.81
N ASN A 289 100.22 -3.96 34.24
CA ASN A 289 99.91 -5.35 34.57
C ASN A 289 99.20 -6.10 33.41
N LEU A 290 99.64 -7.34 33.20
CA LEU A 290 99.17 -8.27 32.19
C LEU A 290 98.15 -9.23 32.81
N GLY A 291 97.01 -9.46 32.14
CA GLY A 291 96.06 -10.51 32.57
C GLY A 291 94.75 -10.52 31.80
N LEU A 292 94.72 -11.28 30.70
CA LEU A 292 93.57 -11.91 30.02
C LEU A 292 92.15 -11.42 30.35
N ALA A 293 91.48 -10.79 29.38
CA ALA A 293 90.26 -11.32 28.74
C ALA A 293 89.61 -10.29 27.80
N ALA A 294 89.06 -10.81 26.70
CA ALA A 294 87.99 -10.24 25.88
C ALA A 294 88.31 -9.17 24.79
N LEU A 295 88.34 -9.69 23.56
CA LEU A 295 87.62 -9.24 22.37
C LEU A 295 88.12 -8.00 21.61
N SER A 296 88.88 -8.34 20.56
CA SER A 296 89.12 -7.60 19.33
C SER A 296 87.86 -7.17 18.57
N ARG A 297 87.95 -5.96 17.99
CA ARG A 297 87.68 -5.58 16.57
C ARG A 297 86.22 -5.57 16.11
N SER A 298 85.67 -4.38 15.84
CA SER A 298 85.81 -3.55 14.63
C SER A 298 84.92 -4.00 13.47
N ASN A 299 84.15 -3.03 12.98
CA ASN A 299 83.46 -2.93 11.69
C ASN A 299 82.20 -3.77 11.51
N GLY A 300 81.07 -3.07 11.61
CA GLY A 300 79.86 -3.42 10.89
C GLY A 300 79.82 -2.70 9.55
N GLN A 301 79.46 -3.44 8.50
CA GLN A 301 78.47 -2.99 7.52
C GLN A 301 77.85 -4.22 6.82
N LEU A 302 76.52 -4.31 6.97
CA LEU A 302 75.46 -4.86 6.11
C LEU A 302 75.76 -6.02 5.14
N CYS A 303 74.95 -7.11 5.23
CA CYS A 303 74.01 -7.52 4.18
C CYS A 303 73.30 -8.87 4.47
N PHE A 304 71.96 -8.79 4.36
CA PHE A 304 70.95 -9.77 3.90
C PHE A 304 70.88 -11.23 4.43
N SER A 305 69.73 -11.46 5.05
CA SER A 305 69.10 -12.72 5.40
C SER A 305 68.39 -13.36 4.18
N THR A 306 68.65 -14.65 3.95
CA THR A 306 67.75 -15.58 3.24
C THR A 306 67.67 -16.87 4.06
N PRO A 307 66.48 -17.44 4.35
CA PRO A 307 66.39 -18.66 5.13
C PRO A 307 66.55 -19.90 4.23
N ARG A 308 67.53 -20.74 4.54
CA ARG A 308 67.60 -22.12 4.06
C ARG A 308 66.68 -22.99 4.91
N SER A 309 65.56 -23.43 4.33
CA SER A 309 64.82 -24.61 4.77
C SER A 309 65.53 -25.87 4.27
N ARG A 310 65.42 -26.94 5.05
CA ARG A 310 66.24 -28.15 5.05
C ARG A 310 66.09 -29.00 3.78
N ASP A 311 67.23 -29.53 3.32
CA ASP A 311 67.32 -30.71 2.47
C ASP A 311 66.73 -31.93 3.19
N VAL A 312 65.62 -32.45 2.66
CA VAL A 312 65.20 -33.84 2.82
C VAL A 312 65.10 -34.41 1.41
N PHE A 313 66.03 -35.30 1.09
CA PHE A 313 65.99 -36.17 -0.08
C PHE A 313 64.69 -36.98 -0.08
N LEU A 314 63.76 -36.67 -0.98
CA LEU A 314 62.73 -37.60 -1.45
C LEU A 314 62.54 -37.47 -2.97
N ARG A 315 62.75 -38.62 -3.61
CA ARG A 315 62.49 -39.04 -4.99
C ARG A 315 61.21 -38.44 -5.61
N PRO A 316 61.18 -38.14 -6.93
CA PRO A 316 59.96 -37.71 -7.60
C PRO A 316 58.91 -38.85 -7.62
N PRO A 317 57.63 -38.62 -7.30
CA PRO A 317 56.59 -39.62 -7.53
C PRO A 317 56.19 -39.60 -9.01
N ALA A 318 56.04 -40.78 -9.59
CA ALA A 318 55.52 -40.98 -10.93
C ALA A 318 54.04 -40.52 -11.03
N PRO A 319 53.53 -40.20 -12.23
CA PRO A 319 52.17 -39.73 -12.41
C PRO A 319 51.20 -40.85 -12.05
N SER A 320 50.34 -40.63 -11.06
CA SER A 320 49.29 -41.59 -10.71
C SER A 320 48.10 -41.41 -11.63
N LEU A 321 47.54 -42.52 -12.11
CA LEU A 321 46.40 -42.63 -13.05
C LEU A 321 45.12 -41.87 -12.63
N VAL A 322 45.06 -41.32 -11.40
CA VAL A 322 43.95 -40.51 -10.90
C VAL A 322 44.04 -39.04 -11.37
N SER A 323 45.25 -38.56 -11.68
CA SER A 323 45.49 -37.20 -12.18
C SER A 323 45.00 -37.02 -13.62
N ASP A 324 45.07 -38.07 -14.46
CA ASP A 324 44.57 -38.05 -15.85
C ASP A 324 43.04 -38.03 -15.92
N LEU A 325 42.34 -38.78 -15.05
CA LEU A 325 40.87 -38.83 -15.08
C LEU A 325 40.22 -37.50 -14.62
N LEU A 326 40.84 -36.81 -13.65
CA LEU A 326 40.40 -35.48 -13.20
C LEU A 326 40.78 -34.40 -14.22
N SER A 327 41.94 -34.47 -14.86
CA SER A 327 42.33 -33.50 -15.88
C SER A 327 41.53 -33.66 -17.18
N GLU A 328 41.14 -34.88 -17.58
CA GLU A 328 40.22 -35.09 -18.71
C GLU A 328 38.81 -34.53 -18.44
N LEU A 329 38.27 -34.72 -17.23
CA LEU A 329 36.94 -34.20 -16.86
C LEU A 329 36.96 -32.67 -16.66
N HIS A 330 38.04 -32.13 -16.09
CA HIS A 330 38.24 -30.68 -16.00
C HIS A 330 38.56 -30.02 -17.35
N LEU A 331 39.16 -30.73 -18.31
CA LEU A 331 39.38 -30.23 -19.68
C LEU A 331 38.06 -30.17 -20.46
N SER A 332 37.17 -31.16 -20.36
CA SER A 332 35.86 -31.09 -21.02
C SER A 332 34.98 -29.99 -20.44
N ASP A 333 34.98 -29.85 -19.11
CA ASP A 333 34.19 -28.81 -18.43
C ASP A 333 34.79 -27.41 -18.68
N SER A 334 36.12 -27.28 -18.70
CA SER A 334 36.79 -26.02 -19.06
C SER A 334 36.59 -25.65 -20.53
N GLN A 335 36.61 -26.61 -21.45
CA GLN A 335 36.35 -26.37 -22.88
C GLN A 335 34.89 -26.00 -23.14
N THR A 336 33.92 -26.60 -22.44
CA THR A 336 32.51 -26.23 -22.56
C THR A 336 32.23 -24.85 -21.96
N LEU A 337 32.84 -24.50 -20.83
CA LEU A 337 32.79 -23.15 -20.26
C LEU A 337 33.47 -22.12 -21.17
N GLN A 338 34.60 -22.46 -21.78
CA GLN A 338 35.25 -21.60 -22.78
C GLN A 338 34.36 -21.39 -24.00
N GLN A 339 33.71 -22.44 -24.53
CA GLN A 339 32.75 -22.30 -25.64
C GLN A 339 31.53 -21.44 -25.25
N GLN A 340 30.99 -21.61 -24.04
CA GLN A 340 29.88 -20.80 -23.56
C GLN A 340 30.27 -19.33 -23.40
N LEU A 341 31.46 -19.03 -22.86
CA LEU A 341 31.96 -17.66 -22.74
C LEU A 341 32.20 -17.02 -24.10
N LEU A 342 32.75 -17.77 -25.06
CA LEU A 342 32.99 -17.27 -26.41
C LEU A 342 31.66 -16.98 -27.12
N GLN A 343 30.68 -17.88 -27.01
CA GLN A 343 29.35 -17.69 -27.58
C GLN A 343 28.59 -16.53 -26.91
N GLN A 344 28.72 -16.38 -25.59
CA GLN A 344 28.13 -15.25 -24.87
C GLN A 344 28.77 -13.93 -25.29
N ALA A 345 30.09 -13.88 -25.44
CA ALA A 345 30.80 -12.70 -25.93
C ALA A 345 30.40 -12.34 -27.38
N GLU A 346 30.12 -13.33 -28.23
CA GLU A 346 29.60 -13.08 -29.59
C GLU A 346 28.18 -12.51 -29.59
N ILE A 347 27.31 -13.01 -28.70
CA ILE A 347 25.94 -12.49 -28.52
C ILE A 347 26.00 -11.06 -27.98
N ASP A 348 26.81 -10.79 -26.97
CA ASP A 348 26.95 -9.47 -26.36
C ASP A 348 27.58 -8.47 -27.35
N LYS A 349 28.56 -8.90 -28.14
CA LYS A 349 29.13 -8.11 -29.23
C LYS A 349 28.08 -7.77 -30.30
N ALA A 350 27.21 -8.71 -30.66
CA ALA A 350 26.13 -8.46 -31.62
C ALA A 350 25.06 -7.50 -31.03
N ALA A 351 24.70 -7.67 -29.76
CA ALA A 351 23.79 -6.79 -29.04
C ALA A 351 24.35 -5.36 -28.95
N LEU A 352 25.60 -5.20 -28.53
CA LEU A 352 26.29 -3.90 -28.48
C LEU A 352 26.45 -3.30 -29.89
N GLY A 353 26.70 -4.11 -30.91
CA GLY A 353 26.70 -3.66 -32.30
C GLY A 353 25.36 -3.05 -32.71
N SER A 354 24.24 -3.68 -32.31
CA SER A 354 22.90 -3.18 -32.62
C SER A 354 22.55 -1.90 -31.84
N THR A 355 22.97 -1.77 -30.57
CA THR A 355 22.73 -0.55 -29.80
C THR A 355 23.56 0.62 -30.32
N VAL A 356 24.81 0.38 -30.73
CA VAL A 356 25.65 1.40 -31.38
C VAL A 356 25.03 1.86 -32.69
N GLN A 357 24.52 0.95 -33.53
CA GLN A 357 23.83 1.32 -34.77
C GLN A 357 22.56 2.15 -34.50
N GLU A 358 21.78 1.77 -33.49
CA GLU A 358 20.57 2.50 -33.11
C GLU A 358 20.90 3.90 -32.54
N LEU A 359 21.94 4.02 -31.70
CA LEU A 359 22.42 5.32 -31.20
C LEU A 359 22.95 6.20 -32.34
N GLN A 360 23.67 5.62 -33.31
CA GLN A 360 24.10 6.35 -34.51
C GLN A 360 22.89 6.85 -35.33
N ARG A 361 21.84 6.03 -35.48
CA ARG A 361 20.60 6.42 -36.16
C ARG A 361 19.89 7.55 -35.40
N GLN A 362 19.76 7.44 -34.08
CA GLN A 362 19.16 8.49 -33.24
C GLN A 362 19.94 9.80 -33.31
N LEU A 363 21.26 9.74 -33.37
CA LEU A 363 22.12 10.91 -33.51
C LEU A 363 21.99 11.57 -34.90
N LEU A 364 21.79 10.79 -35.97
CA LEU A 364 21.49 11.36 -37.29
C LEU A 364 20.12 12.06 -37.29
N VAL A 365 19.09 11.43 -36.74
CA VAL A 365 17.75 12.01 -36.63
C VAL A 365 17.78 13.28 -35.76
N SER A 366 18.50 13.29 -34.64
CA SER A 366 18.60 14.50 -33.80
C SER A 366 19.31 15.64 -34.53
N LYS A 367 20.39 15.35 -35.27
CA LYS A 367 21.04 16.34 -36.14
C LYS A 367 20.12 16.88 -37.22
N GLU A 368 19.36 16.03 -37.90
CA GLU A 368 18.36 16.46 -38.89
C GLU A 368 17.33 17.39 -38.26
N THR A 369 16.73 17.02 -37.12
CA THR A 369 15.77 17.88 -36.41
C THR A 369 16.38 19.19 -35.93
N GLN A 370 17.66 19.21 -35.51
CA GLN A 370 18.37 20.43 -35.15
C GLN A 370 18.54 21.34 -36.37
N THR A 371 18.94 20.81 -37.53
CA THR A 371 19.05 21.61 -38.76
C THR A 371 17.70 22.17 -39.21
N GLU A 372 16.61 21.42 -39.02
CA GLU A 372 15.25 21.92 -39.26
C GLU A 372 14.87 23.06 -38.31
N GLN A 373 15.19 22.94 -37.02
CA GLN A 373 14.98 24.01 -36.04
C GLN A 373 15.81 25.26 -36.37
N GLU A 374 17.08 25.10 -36.74
CA GLU A 374 17.94 26.19 -37.20
C GLU A 374 17.37 26.87 -38.45
N ALA A 375 16.82 26.11 -39.40
CA ALA A 375 16.15 26.68 -40.57
C ALA A 375 14.88 27.45 -40.20
N ARG A 376 14.10 26.97 -39.21
CA ARG A 376 12.92 27.69 -38.69
C ARG A 376 13.31 28.98 -37.96
N LEU A 377 14.36 28.94 -37.15
CA LEU A 377 14.91 30.13 -36.48
C LEU A 377 15.41 31.16 -37.49
N LYS A 378 16.11 30.74 -38.55
CA LYS A 378 16.52 31.64 -39.63
C LYS A 378 15.32 32.30 -40.33
N LYS A 379 14.24 31.56 -40.58
CA LYS A 379 12.99 32.12 -41.14
C LYS A 379 12.33 33.12 -40.19
N LEU A 380 12.29 32.83 -38.88
CA LEU A 380 11.75 33.74 -37.87
C LEU A 380 12.62 35.00 -37.71
N ALA A 381 13.95 34.85 -37.78
CA ALA A 381 14.89 35.97 -37.77
C ALA A 381 14.69 36.87 -39.00
N GLN A 382 14.54 36.29 -40.20
CA GLN A 382 14.20 37.03 -41.41
C GLN A 382 12.85 37.75 -41.27
N GLN A 383 11.83 37.11 -40.70
CA GLN A 383 10.55 37.78 -40.42
C GLN A 383 10.68 38.94 -39.42
N LEU A 384 11.55 38.83 -38.42
CA LEU A 384 11.85 39.91 -37.47
C LEU A 384 12.65 41.05 -38.11
N ASP A 385 13.58 40.75 -39.01
CA ASP A 385 14.36 41.74 -39.74
C ASP A 385 13.48 42.47 -40.78
N ASP A 386 12.56 41.76 -41.43
CA ASP A 386 11.54 42.35 -42.31
C ASP A 386 10.60 43.28 -41.52
N LEU A 387 10.23 42.91 -40.29
CA LEU A 387 9.44 43.77 -39.39
C LEU A 387 10.24 44.98 -38.89
N LYS A 388 11.55 44.84 -38.66
CA LYS A 388 12.44 45.94 -38.26
C LYS A 388 12.80 46.88 -39.42
N GLY A 389 12.86 46.37 -40.65
CA GLY A 389 13.11 47.15 -41.86
C GLY A 389 12.02 48.19 -42.19
N HIS A 390 10.86 48.10 -41.52
CA HIS A 390 9.74 49.03 -41.70
C HIS A 390 9.62 50.10 -40.60
N GLY A 391 10.68 50.36 -39.81
CA GLY A 391 10.68 51.33 -38.71
C GLY A 391 11.93 52.20 -38.52
N GLY A 392 12.15 53.18 -39.41
CA GLY A 392 12.72 54.51 -39.07
C GLY A 392 14.26 54.73 -38.93
N PRO A 393 14.76 56.00 -39.01
CA PRO A 393 16.05 56.38 -39.62
C PRO A 393 17.10 57.08 -38.70
N GLN A 394 18.32 57.24 -39.27
CA GLN A 394 19.35 58.31 -39.07
C GLN A 394 20.13 58.46 -37.74
N GLY A 395 21.47 58.57 -37.87
CA GLY A 395 22.36 59.13 -36.84
C GLY A 395 23.85 58.92 -37.15
N ALA A 396 24.46 59.86 -37.88
CA ALA A 396 25.91 59.97 -38.10
C ALA A 396 26.51 61.05 -37.18
N GLY A 397 27.78 60.92 -36.78
CA GLY A 397 28.51 62.00 -36.09
C GLY A 397 29.86 61.59 -35.49
N ASP A 398 30.93 61.91 -36.21
CA ASP A 398 32.36 61.87 -35.83
C ASP A 398 32.72 62.79 -34.64
N GLN A 399 33.83 62.49 -33.93
CA GLN A 399 35.04 63.36 -33.87
C GLN A 399 36.12 62.86 -32.88
N GLN A 400 37.33 62.66 -33.41
CA GLN A 400 38.61 62.66 -32.70
C GLN A 400 39.20 64.09 -32.70
N GLY A 401 39.89 64.48 -31.62
CA GLY A 401 40.63 65.74 -31.53
C GLY A 401 41.73 65.68 -30.47
N ALA A 402 42.96 65.99 -30.89
CA ALA A 402 44.23 65.95 -30.15
C ALA A 402 44.56 67.29 -29.44
N LEU A 403 45.77 67.32 -28.81
CA LEU A 403 46.64 68.45 -28.37
C LEU A 403 46.93 68.40 -26.85
N GLU A 404 48.11 68.02 -26.36
CA GLU A 404 49.47 68.62 -26.33
C GLU A 404 49.82 69.47 -25.08
N ASN A 405 50.86 68.98 -24.36
CA ASN A 405 51.95 69.66 -23.63
C ASN A 405 51.71 70.44 -22.31
N GLY A 406 52.52 70.10 -21.28
CA GLY A 406 52.85 71.00 -20.17
C GLY A 406 53.32 70.32 -18.88
N HIS A 407 54.64 70.29 -18.67
CA HIS A 407 55.42 69.61 -17.62
C HIS A 407 55.07 69.92 -16.14
N ASP A 408 55.41 68.94 -15.30
CA ASP A 408 55.92 69.01 -13.91
C ASP A 408 55.03 68.41 -12.81
N TYR A 409 55.68 67.49 -12.07
CA TYR A 409 55.22 66.65 -10.96
C TYR A 409 54.35 65.45 -11.36
N GLU A 410 55.01 64.39 -11.86
CA GLU A 410 54.56 63.00 -11.73
C GLU A 410 54.50 62.60 -10.24
N LEU A 411 53.60 63.21 -9.48
CA LEU A 411 52.83 62.44 -8.54
C LEU A 411 51.77 61.75 -9.38
N ASP A 412 51.58 60.46 -9.16
CA ASP A 412 50.74 59.56 -9.92
C ASP A 412 49.24 59.97 -9.90
N VAL A 413 48.89 61.08 -10.56
CA VAL A 413 47.50 61.56 -10.74
C VAL A 413 46.70 60.48 -11.45
N ASN A 414 47.33 59.79 -12.41
CA ASN A 414 46.76 58.63 -13.08
C ASN A 414 46.61 57.45 -12.12
N GLY A 415 47.53 57.16 -11.21
CA GLY A 415 47.40 56.08 -10.22
C GLY A 415 46.28 56.28 -9.21
N ALA A 416 46.05 57.52 -8.75
CA ALA A 416 44.92 57.85 -7.90
C ALA A 416 43.58 57.69 -8.65
N GLU A 417 43.48 58.20 -9.88
CA GLU A 417 42.27 58.06 -10.72
C GLU A 417 42.03 56.60 -11.17
N ILE A 418 43.09 55.83 -11.45
CA ILE A 418 43.02 54.39 -11.77
C ILE A 418 42.59 53.60 -10.53
N LEU A 419 43.07 53.95 -9.35
CA LEU A 419 42.65 53.31 -8.10
C LEU A 419 41.18 53.65 -7.80
N GLU A 420 40.77 54.91 -7.97
CA GLU A 420 39.37 55.33 -7.80
C GLU A 420 38.43 54.66 -8.81
N SER A 421 38.83 54.52 -10.07
CA SER A 421 38.03 53.82 -11.08
C SER A 421 37.95 52.31 -10.83
N ARG A 422 39.04 51.67 -10.37
CA ARG A 422 39.02 50.27 -9.93
C ARG A 422 38.17 50.07 -8.68
N MET A 423 38.24 50.98 -7.71
CA MET A 423 37.39 50.95 -6.52
C MET A 423 35.92 51.16 -6.88
N ARG A 424 35.63 52.01 -7.86
CA ARG A 424 34.27 52.24 -8.37
C ARG A 424 33.72 50.99 -9.06
N ALA A 425 34.49 50.37 -9.97
CA ALA A 425 34.12 49.11 -10.62
C ALA A 425 33.91 47.98 -9.60
N ALA A 426 34.82 47.81 -8.63
CA ALA A 426 34.63 46.84 -7.56
C ALA A 426 33.42 47.15 -6.67
N SER A 427 33.09 48.44 -6.46
CA SER A 427 31.90 48.84 -5.70
C SER A 427 30.60 48.57 -6.48
N GLU A 428 30.60 48.75 -7.80
CA GLU A 428 29.49 48.42 -8.70
C GLU A 428 29.29 46.90 -8.79
N GLU A 429 30.37 46.13 -8.90
CA GLU A 429 30.32 44.65 -8.84
C GLU A 429 29.75 44.18 -7.49
N VAL A 430 30.21 44.74 -6.37
CA VAL A 430 29.66 44.44 -5.04
C VAL A 430 28.19 44.84 -4.92
N GLN A 431 27.75 45.92 -5.57
CA GLN A 431 26.33 46.30 -5.62
C GLN A 431 25.52 45.30 -6.44
N SER A 432 25.98 44.91 -7.64
CA SER A 432 25.31 43.90 -8.46
C SER A 432 25.20 42.55 -7.75
N LEU A 433 26.26 42.10 -7.08
CA LEU A 433 26.23 40.86 -6.27
C LEU A 433 25.29 40.96 -5.08
N ARG A 434 25.11 42.15 -4.49
CA ARG A 434 24.13 42.37 -3.41
C ARG A 434 22.71 42.31 -3.93
N GLU A 435 22.44 42.86 -5.10
CA GLU A 435 21.14 42.78 -5.78
C GLU A 435 20.82 41.34 -6.17
N GLU A 436 21.77 40.61 -6.75
CA GLU A 436 21.62 39.18 -7.05
C GLU A 436 21.37 38.35 -5.80
N LEU A 437 22.07 38.63 -4.69
CA LEU A 437 21.84 37.95 -3.41
C LEU A 437 20.44 38.27 -2.86
N GLN A 438 19.96 39.51 -3.02
CA GLN A 438 18.60 39.90 -2.65
C GLN A 438 17.56 39.19 -3.52
N GLU A 439 17.72 39.18 -4.84
CA GLU A 439 16.81 38.48 -5.77
C GLU A 439 16.76 36.98 -5.48
N VAL A 440 17.91 36.35 -5.25
CA VAL A 440 17.99 34.94 -4.87
C VAL A 440 17.30 34.73 -3.52
N GLY A 441 17.53 35.60 -2.55
CA GLY A 441 16.85 35.58 -1.25
C GLY A 441 15.32 35.66 -1.37
N GLU A 442 14.80 36.54 -2.23
CA GLU A 442 13.36 36.66 -2.50
C GLU A 442 12.81 35.41 -3.19
N ARG A 443 13.54 34.84 -4.15
CA ARG A 443 13.16 33.57 -4.81
C ARG A 443 13.11 32.42 -3.82
N TYR A 444 14.09 32.32 -2.91
CA TYR A 444 14.08 31.32 -1.83
C TYR A 444 12.89 31.54 -0.88
N ALA A 445 12.64 32.77 -0.44
CA ALA A 445 11.50 33.09 0.43
C ALA A 445 10.15 32.75 -0.23
N ALA A 446 10.01 33.02 -1.53
CA ALA A 446 8.83 32.65 -2.30
C ALA A 446 8.66 31.13 -2.41
N LEU A 447 9.73 30.38 -2.66
CA LEU A 447 9.70 28.91 -2.68
C LEU A 447 9.35 28.33 -1.32
N GLU A 448 9.94 28.84 -0.23
CA GLU A 448 9.57 28.46 1.13
C GLU A 448 8.10 28.76 1.43
N GLY A 449 7.59 29.91 0.99
CA GLY A 449 6.19 30.29 1.13
C GLY A 449 5.25 29.28 0.45
N ARG A 450 5.56 28.89 -0.80
CA ARG A 450 4.80 27.86 -1.53
C ARG A 450 4.84 26.51 -0.82
N TYR A 451 6.02 26.08 -0.37
CA TYR A 451 6.17 24.84 0.37
C TYR A 451 5.39 24.85 1.69
N ARG A 452 5.39 25.97 2.44
CA ARG A 452 4.57 26.13 3.65
C ARG A 452 3.08 26.01 3.33
N GLN A 453 2.60 26.68 2.28
CA GLN A 453 1.21 26.62 1.85
C GLN A 453 0.79 25.21 1.42
N GLU A 454 1.60 24.51 0.63
CA GLU A 454 1.32 23.11 0.25
C GLU A 454 1.30 22.20 1.47
N LYS A 455 2.25 22.35 2.39
CA LYS A 455 2.29 21.59 3.65
C LYS A 455 1.05 21.85 4.52
N GLU A 456 0.52 23.06 4.52
CA GLU A 456 -0.71 23.41 5.22
C GLU A 456 -1.95 22.83 4.51
N ARG A 457 -2.00 22.87 3.17
CA ARG A 457 -3.05 22.23 2.37
C ARG A 457 -3.12 20.73 2.63
N TRP A 458 -1.99 20.02 2.52
CA TRP A 458 -1.91 18.58 2.81
C TRP A 458 -2.28 18.26 4.26
N ARG A 459 -1.90 19.13 5.22
CA ARG A 459 -2.33 18.98 6.62
C ARG A 459 -3.83 19.17 6.79
N GLY A 460 -4.43 20.14 6.11
CA GLY A 460 -5.88 20.36 6.10
C GLY A 460 -6.63 19.17 5.53
N GLU A 461 -6.22 18.68 4.35
CA GLU A 461 -6.82 17.50 3.72
C GLU A 461 -6.71 16.24 4.60
N ALA A 462 -5.55 16.03 5.22
CA ALA A 462 -5.36 14.92 6.16
C ALA A 462 -6.27 15.05 7.40
N GLN A 463 -6.46 16.27 7.93
CA GLN A 463 -7.36 16.53 9.04
C GLN A 463 -8.82 16.28 8.65
N GLU A 464 -9.26 16.76 7.48
CA GLU A 464 -10.61 16.52 6.96
C GLU A 464 -10.89 15.03 6.75
N LEU A 465 -9.93 14.29 6.17
CA LEU A 465 -10.05 12.83 6.03
C LEU A 465 -10.14 12.14 7.38
N ALA A 466 -9.32 12.55 8.36
CA ALA A 466 -9.39 12.03 9.72
C ALA A 466 -10.75 12.35 10.39
N GLU A 467 -11.33 13.52 10.15
CA GLU A 467 -12.66 13.89 10.63
C GLU A 467 -13.77 13.06 9.97
N LYS A 468 -13.70 12.85 8.65
CA LYS A 468 -14.62 11.98 7.90
C LYS A 468 -14.59 10.54 8.44
N ILE A 469 -13.39 9.99 8.68
CA ILE A 469 -13.22 8.66 9.29
C ILE A 469 -13.84 8.63 10.70
N ARG A 470 -13.56 9.64 11.53
CA ARG A 470 -14.15 9.74 12.88
C ARG A 470 -15.67 9.85 12.84
N ALA A 471 -16.24 10.58 11.89
CA ALA A 471 -17.68 10.69 11.71
C ALA A 471 -18.30 9.35 11.29
N CYS A 472 -17.67 8.64 10.36
CA CYS A 472 -18.11 7.30 9.93
C CYS A 472 -18.09 6.29 11.09
N ILE A 473 -17.03 6.30 11.92
CA ILE A 473 -16.95 5.46 13.12
C ILE A 473 -18.08 5.78 14.10
N ARG A 474 -18.41 7.06 14.31
CA ARG A 474 -19.53 7.46 15.19
C ARG A 474 -20.88 6.98 14.64
N ALA A 475 -21.13 7.16 13.35
CA ALA A 475 -22.36 6.68 12.70
C ALA A 475 -22.47 5.15 12.83
N SER A 476 -21.40 4.42 12.54
CA SER A 476 -21.37 2.95 12.68
C SER A 476 -21.66 2.49 14.12
N ARG A 477 -21.15 3.21 15.13
CA ARG A 477 -21.47 2.91 16.55
C ARG A 477 -22.95 3.16 16.86
N GLN A 478 -23.51 4.27 16.38
CA GLN A 478 -24.94 4.56 16.55
C GLN A 478 -25.82 3.50 15.88
N ASP A 479 -25.45 3.05 14.68
CA ASP A 479 -26.14 1.98 13.99
C ASP A 479 -26.06 0.65 14.77
N GLN A 480 -24.89 0.31 15.32
CA GLN A 480 -24.73 -0.87 16.18
C GLN A 480 -25.58 -0.79 17.46
N GLU A 481 -25.64 0.37 18.09
CA GLU A 481 -26.51 0.60 19.26
C GLU A 481 -27.98 0.45 18.90
N ARG A 482 -28.40 0.98 17.73
CA ARG A 482 -29.77 0.87 17.24
C ARG A 482 -30.13 -0.57 16.87
N ILE A 483 -29.23 -1.31 16.24
CA ILE A 483 -29.39 -2.75 15.97
C ILE A 483 -29.55 -3.49 17.30
N GLY A 484 -28.71 -3.23 18.30
CA GLY A 484 -28.80 -3.86 19.62
C GLY A 484 -30.11 -3.53 20.37
N GLN A 485 -30.69 -2.34 20.15
CA GLN A 485 -32.02 -2.00 20.68
C GLN A 485 -33.12 -2.81 19.97
N LEU A 486 -33.10 -2.85 18.64
CA LEU A 486 -34.05 -3.62 17.84
C LEU A 486 -33.99 -5.11 18.15
N GLU A 487 -32.79 -5.67 18.35
CA GLU A 487 -32.61 -7.07 18.77
C GLU A 487 -33.26 -7.36 20.13
N LYS A 488 -33.16 -6.42 21.08
CA LYS A 488 -33.83 -6.54 22.39
C LYS A 488 -35.35 -6.46 22.25
N GLU A 489 -35.87 -5.58 21.40
CA GLU A 489 -37.31 -5.47 21.12
C GLU A 489 -37.85 -6.74 20.44
N ILE A 490 -37.13 -7.28 19.46
CA ILE A 490 -37.45 -8.56 18.82
C ILE A 490 -37.40 -9.70 19.84
N GLY A 491 -36.41 -9.73 20.73
CA GLY A 491 -36.32 -10.70 21.81
C GLY A 491 -37.51 -10.63 22.77
N ALA A 492 -37.92 -9.43 23.17
CA ALA A 492 -39.07 -9.20 24.04
C ALA A 492 -40.39 -9.63 23.38
N THR A 493 -40.62 -9.24 22.13
CA THR A 493 -41.82 -9.63 21.37
C THR A 493 -41.88 -11.14 21.13
N ARG A 494 -40.74 -11.78 20.83
CA ARG A 494 -40.66 -13.25 20.72
C ARG A 494 -40.98 -13.94 22.03
N LYS A 495 -40.52 -13.43 23.17
CA LYS A 495 -40.85 -13.98 24.48
C LYS A 495 -42.35 -13.90 24.75
N VAL A 496 -42.97 -12.75 24.49
CA VAL A 496 -44.43 -12.59 24.62
C VAL A 496 -45.19 -13.55 23.69
N ALA A 497 -44.72 -13.75 22.46
CA ALA A 497 -45.33 -14.71 21.55
C ALA A 497 -45.26 -16.15 22.10
N ILE A 498 -44.10 -16.57 22.62
CA ILE A 498 -43.92 -17.90 23.24
C ILE A 498 -44.82 -18.03 24.47
N ASP A 499 -44.87 -17.01 25.33
CA ASP A 499 -45.72 -17.02 26.53
C ASP A 499 -47.21 -17.12 26.12
N SER A 500 -47.64 -16.40 25.09
CA SER A 500 -49.01 -16.46 24.56
C SER A 500 -49.36 -17.80 23.92
N GLU A 501 -48.41 -18.43 23.21
CA GLU A 501 -48.57 -19.78 22.66
C GLU A 501 -48.67 -20.81 23.77
N GLY A 502 -47.86 -20.68 24.83
CA GLY A 502 -47.95 -21.49 26.04
C GLY A 502 -49.31 -21.36 26.73
N HIS A 503 -49.79 -20.14 26.94
CA HIS A 503 -51.13 -19.89 27.50
C HIS A 503 -52.24 -20.47 26.63
N LEU A 504 -52.14 -20.38 25.31
CA LEU A 504 -53.10 -20.98 24.39
C LEU A 504 -53.07 -22.52 24.46
N SER A 505 -51.88 -23.13 24.54
CA SER A 505 -51.74 -24.58 24.70
C SER A 505 -52.40 -25.06 26.00
N VAL A 506 -52.16 -24.37 27.12
CA VAL A 506 -52.79 -24.70 28.40
C VAL A 506 -54.31 -24.55 28.32
N ALA A 507 -54.83 -23.46 27.74
CA ALA A 507 -56.27 -23.28 27.55
C ALA A 507 -56.88 -24.35 26.63
N GLN A 508 -56.15 -24.82 25.60
CA GLN A 508 -56.58 -25.93 24.76
C GLN A 508 -56.64 -27.25 25.52
N GLU A 509 -55.65 -27.53 26.37
CA GLU A 509 -55.64 -28.72 27.25
C GLU A 509 -56.79 -28.68 28.27
N GLU A 510 -57.07 -27.53 28.88
CA GLU A 510 -58.20 -27.34 29.78
C GLU A 510 -59.55 -27.55 29.06
N LEU A 511 -59.72 -26.99 27.85
CA LEU A 511 -60.92 -27.20 27.03
C LEU A 511 -61.12 -28.68 26.66
N LEU A 512 -60.03 -29.40 26.36
CA LEU A 512 -60.07 -30.83 26.12
C LEU A 512 -60.51 -31.58 27.39
N ALA A 513 -59.94 -31.25 28.56
CA ALA A 513 -60.36 -31.83 29.83
C ALA A 513 -61.85 -31.57 30.13
N PHE A 514 -62.33 -30.34 29.95
CA PHE A 514 -63.76 -30.02 30.10
C PHE A 514 -64.65 -30.79 29.11
N SER A 515 -64.18 -31.00 27.88
CA SER A 515 -64.92 -31.79 26.89
C SER A 515 -65.01 -33.26 27.28
N GLU A 516 -63.97 -33.82 27.90
CA GLU A 516 -63.97 -35.17 28.45
C GLU A 516 -64.90 -35.29 29.66
N GLU A 517 -64.90 -34.31 30.57
CA GLU A 517 -65.81 -34.25 31.71
C GLU A 517 -67.28 -34.16 31.26
N LEU A 518 -67.58 -33.33 30.25
CA LEU A 518 -68.91 -33.24 29.63
C LEU A 518 -69.33 -34.57 28.99
N ALA A 519 -68.42 -35.23 28.28
CA ALA A 519 -68.66 -36.55 27.70
C ALA A 519 -68.98 -37.60 28.78
N ASN A 520 -68.24 -37.58 29.89
CA ASN A 520 -68.45 -38.46 31.04
C ASN A 520 -69.80 -38.18 31.72
N LEU A 521 -70.16 -36.91 31.91
CA LEU A 521 -71.44 -36.51 32.49
C LEU A 521 -72.60 -36.92 31.59
N TYR A 522 -72.50 -36.69 30.28
CA TYR A 522 -73.50 -37.13 29.30
C TYR A 522 -73.70 -38.65 29.34
N HIS A 523 -72.60 -39.42 29.37
CA HIS A 523 -72.65 -40.87 29.53
C HIS A 523 -73.36 -41.28 30.82
N HIS A 524 -73.01 -40.66 31.95
CA HIS A 524 -73.60 -40.97 33.25
C HIS A 524 -75.11 -40.69 33.30
N ILE A 525 -75.56 -39.54 32.78
CA ILE A 525 -76.98 -39.17 32.69
C ILE A 525 -77.75 -40.16 31.80
N CYS A 526 -77.16 -40.58 30.67
CA CYS A 526 -77.78 -41.57 29.78
C CYS A 526 -77.94 -42.93 30.50
N VAL A 527 -76.91 -43.38 31.22
CA VAL A 527 -76.95 -44.61 32.02
C VAL A 527 -78.00 -44.54 33.13
N CYS A 528 -78.08 -43.44 33.87
CA CYS A 528 -79.07 -43.25 34.94
C CYS A 528 -80.53 -43.19 34.43
N ASN A 529 -80.73 -42.77 33.18
CA ASN A 529 -82.05 -42.71 32.54
C ASN A 529 -82.38 -43.94 31.68
N ASN A 530 -81.57 -45.00 31.71
CA ASN A 530 -81.70 -46.20 30.88
C ASN A 530 -81.72 -45.92 29.35
N LEU A 531 -81.08 -44.84 28.92
CA LEU A 531 -80.90 -44.50 27.51
C LEU A 531 -79.50 -44.92 27.05
N THR A 532 -79.38 -45.52 25.86
CA THR A 532 -78.06 -45.76 25.26
C THR A 532 -77.50 -44.43 24.73
N PRO A 533 -76.35 -43.95 25.25
CA PRO A 533 -75.75 -42.71 24.78
C PRO A 533 -75.35 -42.82 23.31
N SER A 534 -75.58 -41.75 22.55
CA SER A 534 -75.25 -41.74 21.12
C SER A 534 -73.72 -41.78 20.94
N ARG A 535 -73.25 -42.74 20.14
CA ARG A 535 -71.81 -42.92 19.88
C ARG A 535 -71.21 -41.75 19.12
N VAL A 536 -72.00 -41.13 18.24
CA VAL A 536 -71.63 -39.94 17.47
C VAL A 536 -71.37 -38.75 18.40
N THR A 537 -72.24 -38.47 19.38
CA THR A 537 -72.02 -37.36 20.33
C THR A 537 -70.80 -37.60 21.22
N LEU A 538 -70.59 -38.83 21.70
CA LEU A 538 -69.38 -39.18 22.47
C LEU A 538 -68.10 -39.07 21.63
N ASP A 539 -68.13 -39.49 20.37
CA ASP A 539 -67.00 -39.37 19.46
C ASP A 539 -66.74 -37.90 19.08
N TYR A 540 -67.74 -37.03 19.02
CA TYR A 540 -67.57 -35.57 18.86
C TYR A 540 -66.85 -34.92 20.06
N TYR A 541 -67.12 -35.37 21.28
CA TYR A 541 -66.42 -34.86 22.47
C TYR A 541 -65.02 -35.48 22.65
N ARG A 542 -64.79 -36.73 22.19
CA ARG A 542 -63.45 -37.34 22.15
C ARG A 542 -62.58 -36.87 20.97
N GLN A 543 -63.20 -36.49 19.86
CA GLN A 543 -62.53 -35.96 18.67
C GLN A 543 -62.79 -34.47 18.55
N ALA A 544 -62.15 -33.68 19.41
CA ALA A 544 -61.87 -32.30 19.02
C ALA A 544 -60.94 -32.31 17.76
N PRO A 545 -61.05 -31.32 16.85
CA PRO A 545 -60.38 -31.33 15.56
C PRO A 545 -58.88 -30.99 15.68
N GLY A 546 -58.08 -31.96 16.14
CA GLY A 546 -56.61 -31.87 16.25
C GLY A 546 -55.83 -32.81 15.31
N GLY A 547 -56.51 -33.66 14.53
CA GLY A 547 -55.90 -34.79 13.84
C GLY A 547 -55.36 -34.55 12.42
N ALA A 548 -55.21 -33.31 11.95
CA ALA A 548 -54.74 -33.03 10.59
C ALA A 548 -53.80 -31.82 10.49
N ARG A 549 -52.70 -31.80 11.25
CA ARG A 549 -51.50 -31.06 10.83
C ARG A 549 -50.46 -32.06 10.33
N ARG A 550 -50.43 -32.21 9.01
CA ARG A 550 -49.24 -32.66 8.28
C ARG A 550 -48.03 -31.89 8.83
N THR A 551 -47.02 -32.64 9.22
CA THR A 551 -45.66 -32.17 9.47
C THR A 551 -45.20 -31.30 8.29
N ARG A 552 -45.23 -29.98 8.46
CA ARG A 552 -44.38 -29.08 7.69
C ARG A 552 -43.26 -28.67 8.64
N THR A 553 -42.21 -29.49 8.61
CA THR A 553 -40.92 -29.18 9.20
C THR A 553 -40.51 -27.76 8.82
N PRO A 554 -40.17 -26.88 9.78
CA PRO A 554 -39.49 -25.63 9.45
C PRO A 554 -38.11 -25.99 8.87
N PRO A 555 -37.64 -25.30 7.81
CA PRO A 555 -36.27 -25.49 7.36
C PRO A 555 -35.31 -25.03 8.46
N PRO A 556 -34.13 -25.67 8.61
CA PRO A 556 -33.16 -25.25 9.61
C PRO A 556 -32.66 -23.83 9.30
N PRO A 557 -32.26 -23.04 10.31
CA PRO A 557 -31.74 -21.70 10.09
C PRO A 557 -30.43 -21.81 9.29
N ALA A 558 -30.39 -21.15 8.13
CA ALA A 558 -29.16 -20.89 7.43
C ALA A 558 -28.26 -20.05 8.36
N GLN A 559 -27.22 -20.68 8.90
CA GLN A 559 -26.12 -19.96 9.52
C GLN A 559 -25.42 -19.17 8.42
N ALA A 560 -25.78 -17.90 8.30
CA ALA A 560 -25.01 -16.95 7.52
C ALA A 560 -23.65 -16.78 8.22
N LEU A 561 -22.63 -17.29 7.53
CA LEU A 561 -21.22 -17.16 7.83
C LEU A 561 -20.85 -15.68 7.95
N LEU A 562 -20.81 -15.16 9.18
CA LEU A 562 -20.02 -13.97 9.51
C LEU A 562 -18.54 -14.37 9.54
N ARG A 563 -17.91 -14.35 8.37
CA ARG A 563 -16.45 -14.46 8.26
C ARG A 563 -15.83 -13.11 8.65
N ARG A 564 -15.44 -12.97 9.93
CA ARG A 564 -14.43 -11.98 10.33
C ARG A 564 -13.05 -12.45 9.83
N PRO A 565 -12.21 -11.59 9.24
CA PRO A 565 -10.84 -11.95 8.93
C PRO A 565 -10.01 -11.82 10.22
N ALA A 566 -9.57 -12.95 10.77
CA ALA A 566 -8.40 -12.99 11.63
C ALA A 566 -7.23 -13.38 10.73
N GLY A 567 -6.16 -12.59 10.80
CA GLY A 567 -4.92 -12.84 10.09
C GLY A 567 -4.25 -14.11 10.59
N GLU A 568 -3.44 -14.71 9.72
CA GLU A 568 -2.41 -15.63 10.15
C GLU A 568 -1.21 -15.54 9.22
N ASP A 569 -0.07 -15.52 9.89
CA ASP A 569 1.27 -15.54 9.38
C ASP A 569 1.57 -16.83 8.58
N ALA A 570 2.46 -16.63 7.60
CA ALA A 570 3.56 -17.49 7.19
C ALA A 570 3.42 -19.03 7.04
N ALA A 571 3.88 -19.45 5.85
CA ALA A 571 4.71 -20.62 5.56
C ALA A 571 4.04 -21.93 5.11
N GLY A 572 4.38 -22.32 3.86
CA GLY A 572 4.94 -23.65 3.60
C GLY A 572 4.07 -24.62 2.79
N GLY A 573 4.50 -24.88 1.54
CA GLY A 573 4.57 -26.26 1.03
C GLY A 573 3.53 -26.71 0.00
N GLY A 574 3.89 -26.63 -1.29
CA GLY A 574 4.09 -27.84 -2.11
C GLY A 574 2.92 -28.52 -2.82
N ALA A 575 3.01 -28.51 -4.17
CA ALA A 575 2.47 -29.45 -5.17
C ALA A 575 0.93 -29.49 -5.35
N GLY A 576 0.35 -29.60 -6.55
CA GLY A 576 0.81 -29.90 -7.90
C GLY A 576 -0.38 -30.47 -8.71
N ARG A 577 -0.31 -30.40 -10.05
CA ARG A 577 -1.30 -30.86 -11.08
C ARG A 577 -2.47 -29.89 -11.31
N GLY A 578 -2.88 -29.56 -12.52
CA GLY A 578 -2.62 -30.09 -13.86
C GLY A 578 -3.90 -30.01 -14.69
N HIS A 579 -3.78 -29.62 -15.97
CA HIS A 579 -4.83 -29.49 -17.01
C HIS A 579 -5.74 -28.23 -16.91
N GLY A 580 -6.11 -27.56 -18.00
CA GLY A 580 -6.03 -27.95 -19.40
C GLY A 580 -6.13 -26.76 -20.37
N GLN A 581 -5.60 -27.02 -21.56
CA GLN A 581 -5.60 -26.20 -22.76
C GLN A 581 -7.00 -25.77 -23.19
N GLN A 582 -7.14 -24.54 -23.69
CA GLN A 582 -8.18 -24.21 -24.65
C GLN A 582 -7.57 -23.47 -25.84
N ARG A 583 -7.44 -24.22 -26.94
CA ARG A 583 -7.15 -23.72 -28.28
C ARG A 583 -8.40 -23.09 -28.88
N GLN A 584 -8.16 -21.95 -29.54
CA GLN A 584 -8.69 -21.51 -30.83
C GLN A 584 -10.16 -21.81 -31.17
N ARG A 585 -10.91 -20.72 -31.41
CA ARG A 585 -11.75 -20.60 -32.61
C ARG A 585 -11.68 -19.17 -33.12
N GLY A 586 -11.06 -19.00 -34.29
CA GLY A 586 -11.34 -17.86 -35.15
C GLY A 586 -12.67 -18.06 -35.87
N GLN A 587 -13.32 -16.96 -36.23
CA GLN A 587 -14.12 -16.82 -37.45
C GLN A 587 -14.38 -15.34 -37.72
N ARG A 588 -14.04 -14.98 -38.96
CA ARG A 588 -14.50 -13.90 -39.86
C ARG A 588 -15.34 -12.75 -39.32
#